data_AF-A0A2V9APE8-F1
#
_entry.id   AF-A0A2V9APE8-F1
#
_cell.length_a   1.000
_cell.length_b   1.000
_cell.length_c   1.000
_cell.angle_alpha   90.00
_cell.angle_beta   90.00
_cell.angle_gamma   90.00
#
_symmetry.space_group_name_H-M   'P 1'
#
loop_
_entity.id
_entity.type
_entity.pdbx_description
1 polymer ?
#
loop_
_entity_poly.entity_id
_entity_poly.type
_entity_poly.pdbx_seq_one_letter_code
_entity_poly.pdbx_strand_id
1 'polypeptide(L)'
;MRAAKKHKRSEAGVTLLELFIASSLLVILASAALPIVRTTIVRSKEVQLHRALRQIRDAIDRYKDYADRNLIRVEVGSEGYPPDLETLVKGVQIGAGSDRKVRFLRRIPVDPMTGRAEWNLQSVQDDPDSRSWGGNDVFDVHSKSQGTALDGTKYADW
;
A
#
# COMPACT_ATOMS: atom_id res chain seq x y z
N MET A 1 -32.22 -8.55 76.26
CA MET A 1 -31.16 -8.62 75.22
C MET A 1 -31.75 -9.22 73.95
N ARG A 2 -31.78 -8.48 72.83
CA ARG A 2 -32.27 -8.97 71.52
C ARG A 2 -31.14 -9.72 70.81
N ALA A 3 -31.38 -10.97 70.42
CA ALA A 3 -30.43 -11.77 69.66
C ALA A 3 -30.32 -11.25 68.22
N ALA A 4 -29.10 -10.98 67.76
CA ALA A 4 -28.81 -10.53 66.41
C ALA A 4 -29.00 -11.70 65.41
N LYS A 5 -29.92 -11.53 64.45
CA LYS A 5 -30.21 -12.51 63.41
C LYS A 5 -29.07 -12.49 62.38
N LYS A 6 -28.18 -13.48 62.44
CA LYS A 6 -27.08 -13.67 61.48
C LYS A 6 -27.68 -14.07 60.13
N HIS A 7 -27.67 -13.17 59.15
CA HIS A 7 -28.02 -13.52 57.77
C HIS A 7 -26.97 -14.50 57.25
N LYS A 8 -27.37 -15.76 57.01
CA LYS A 8 -26.58 -16.69 56.22
C LYS A 8 -26.49 -16.10 54.81
N ARG A 9 -25.28 -15.73 54.39
CA ARG A 9 -24.98 -15.52 52.97
C ARG A 9 -25.21 -16.85 52.27
N SER A 10 -26.18 -16.90 51.37
CA SER A 10 -26.32 -18.01 50.44
C SER A 10 -25.10 -18.00 49.51
N GLU A 11 -24.30 -19.06 49.53
CA GLU A 11 -23.33 -19.27 48.46
C GLU A 11 -24.13 -19.54 47.17
N ALA A 12 -24.06 -18.61 46.22
CA ALA A 12 -24.67 -18.76 44.91
C ALA A 12 -23.69 -19.55 44.02
N GLY A 13 -24.08 -20.76 43.63
CA GLY A 13 -23.40 -21.53 42.59
C GLY A 13 -23.89 -21.14 41.20
N VAL A 14 -23.07 -21.38 40.18
CA VAL A 14 -23.42 -21.19 38.77
C VAL A 14 -24.20 -22.41 38.27
N THR A 15 -25.29 -22.19 37.53
CA THR A 15 -26.06 -23.29 36.92
C THR A 15 -25.47 -23.69 35.56
N LEU A 16 -25.67 -24.94 35.13
CA LEU A 16 -25.29 -25.37 33.77
C LEU A 16 -25.95 -24.51 32.68
N LEU A 17 -27.20 -24.09 32.92
CA LEU A 17 -27.95 -23.21 32.02
C LEU A 17 -27.27 -21.84 31.89
N GLU A 18 -26.83 -21.27 33.01
CA GLU A 18 -26.14 -19.97 33.02
C GLU A 18 -24.79 -20.05 32.31
N LEU A 19 -24.04 -21.15 32.50
CA LEU A 19 -22.81 -21.39 31.76
C LEU A 19 -23.07 -21.51 30.24
N PHE A 20 -24.18 -22.14 29.86
CA PHE A 20 -24.58 -22.27 28.46
C PHE A 20 -24.97 -20.91 27.86
N ILE A 21 -25.76 -20.11 28.57
CA ILE A 21 -26.16 -18.76 28.13
C ILE A 21 -24.93 -17.83 28.04
N ALA A 22 -24.06 -17.85 29.05
CA ALA A 22 -22.86 -17.02 29.07
C ALA A 22 -21.88 -17.40 27.95
N SER A 23 -21.63 -18.71 27.74
CA SER A 23 -20.73 -19.17 26.67
C SER A 23 -21.30 -18.90 25.28
N SER A 24 -22.61 -19.07 25.07
CA SER A 24 -23.24 -18.75 23.78
C SER A 24 -23.22 -17.24 23.48
N LEU A 25 -23.44 -16.37 24.47
CA LEU A 25 -23.25 -14.93 24.32
C LEU A 25 -21.80 -14.57 23.97
N LEU A 26 -20.82 -15.20 24.62
CA LEU A 26 -19.39 -14.98 24.32
C LEU A 26 -19.04 -15.35 22.87
N VAL A 27 -19.54 -16.48 22.37
CA VAL A 27 -19.29 -16.91 20.98
C VAL A 27 -19.88 -15.90 19.98
N ILE A 28 -21.12 -15.45 20.20
CA ILE A 28 -21.78 -14.45 19.33
C ILE A 28 -20.98 -13.14 19.29
N LEU A 29 -20.55 -12.64 20.45
CA LEU A 29 -19.77 -11.40 20.54
C LEU A 29 -18.39 -11.54 19.88
N ALA A 30 -17.73 -12.69 20.06
CA ALA A 30 -16.44 -12.95 19.43
C ALA A 30 -16.53 -12.96 17.89
N SER A 31 -17.61 -13.53 17.32
CA SER A 31 -17.81 -13.54 15.86
C SER A 31 -18.03 -12.14 15.27
N ALA A 32 -18.69 -11.24 16.00
CA ALA A 32 -18.99 -9.88 15.52
C ALA A 32 -17.75 -8.97 15.40
N ALA A 33 -16.63 -9.29 16.08
CA ALA A 33 -15.43 -8.45 16.08
C ALA A 33 -14.53 -8.63 14.84
N LEU A 34 -14.57 -9.79 14.17
CA LEU A 34 -13.68 -10.14 13.05
C LEU A 34 -13.77 -9.24 11.80
N PRO A 35 -14.96 -8.85 11.28
CA PRO A 35 -15.04 -8.07 10.05
C PRO A 35 -14.41 -6.67 10.17
N ILE A 36 -14.47 -6.07 11.36
CA ILE A 36 -13.93 -4.71 11.63
C ILE A 36 -12.41 -4.67 11.49
N VAL A 37 -11.73 -5.74 11.91
CA VAL A 37 -10.26 -5.82 11.83
C VAL A 37 -9.81 -5.91 10.36
N ARG A 38 -10.51 -6.69 9.54
CA ARG A 38 -10.15 -6.87 8.12
C ARG A 38 -10.24 -5.56 7.33
N THR A 39 -11.32 -4.80 7.50
CA THR A 39 -11.49 -3.51 6.79
C THR A 39 -10.46 -2.48 7.23
N THR A 40 -10.09 -2.46 8.51
CA THR A 40 -9.04 -1.59 9.04
C THR A 40 -7.67 -1.90 8.40
N ILE A 41 -7.33 -3.18 8.25
CA ILE A 41 -6.09 -3.61 7.60
C ILE A 41 -6.09 -3.20 6.12
N VAL A 42 -7.18 -3.46 5.39
CA VAL A 42 -7.28 -3.08 3.97
C VAL A 42 -7.12 -1.57 3.80
N ARG A 43 -7.85 -0.78 4.58
CA ARG A 43 -7.75 0.69 4.53
C ARG A 43 -6.33 1.20 4.82
N SER A 44 -5.63 0.57 5.77
CA SER A 44 -4.22 0.87 6.05
C SER A 44 -3.32 0.55 4.85
N LYS A 45 -3.53 -0.59 4.18
CA LYS A 45 -2.81 -0.97 2.96
C LYS A 45 -3.10 -0.01 1.81
N GLU A 46 -4.35 0.41 1.61
CA GLU A 46 -4.73 1.37 0.58
C GLU A 46 -4.04 2.73 0.78
N VAL A 47 -3.98 3.23 2.01
CA VAL A 47 -3.25 4.47 2.33
C VAL A 47 -1.76 4.31 2.04
N GLN A 48 -1.18 3.16 2.36
CA GLN A 48 0.23 2.86 2.05
C GLN A 48 0.46 2.76 0.54
N LEU A 49 -0.48 2.19 -0.21
CA LEU A 49 -0.40 2.04 -1.66
C LEU A 49 -0.36 3.42 -2.33
N HIS A 50 -1.31 4.31 -1.98
CA HIS A 50 -1.31 5.68 -2.49
C HIS A 50 -0.03 6.45 -2.15
N ARG A 51 0.54 6.24 -0.97
CA ARG A 51 1.83 6.85 -0.59
C ARG A 51 2.98 6.31 -1.44
N ALA A 52 3.01 5.00 -1.66
CA ALA A 52 4.03 4.35 -2.49
C ALA A 52 3.95 4.83 -3.94
N LEU A 53 2.75 4.86 -4.53
CA LEU A 53 2.50 5.34 -5.88
C LEU A 53 2.95 6.80 -6.04
N ARG A 54 2.50 7.70 -5.15
CA ARG A 54 2.95 9.09 -5.15
C ARG A 54 4.47 9.21 -5.05
N GLN A 55 5.10 8.45 -4.16
CA GLN A 55 6.55 8.49 -4.00
C GLN A 55 7.30 8.10 -5.29
N ILE A 56 6.79 7.12 -6.04
CA ILE A 56 7.39 6.69 -7.31
C ILE A 56 7.11 7.72 -8.40
N ARG A 57 5.86 8.17 -8.56
CA ARG A 57 5.45 9.20 -9.54
C ARG A 57 6.23 10.51 -9.34
N ASP A 58 6.32 11.01 -8.11
CA ASP A 58 7.13 12.20 -7.78
C ASP A 58 8.62 12.03 -8.13
N ALA A 59 9.13 10.80 -8.12
CA ALA A 59 10.51 10.52 -8.51
C ALA A 59 10.69 10.48 -10.03
N ILE A 60 9.71 9.95 -10.75
CA ILE A 60 9.65 9.98 -12.22
C ILE A 60 9.53 11.43 -12.70
N ASP A 61 8.63 12.21 -12.12
CA ASP A 61 8.43 13.62 -12.49
C ASP A 61 9.70 14.45 -12.26
N ARG A 62 10.40 14.23 -11.14
CA ARG A 62 11.69 14.91 -10.90
C ARG A 62 12.79 14.46 -11.86
N TYR A 63 12.77 13.21 -12.31
CA TYR A 63 13.70 12.75 -13.34
C TYR A 63 13.43 13.49 -14.66
N LYS A 64 12.16 13.56 -15.05
CA LYS A 64 11.69 14.28 -16.23
C LYS A 64 12.05 15.78 -16.18
N ASP A 65 11.86 16.43 -15.04
CA ASP A 65 12.28 17.83 -14.83
C ASP A 65 13.78 18.04 -15.10
N TYR A 66 14.62 17.08 -14.72
CA TYR A 66 16.07 17.16 -14.92
C TYR A 66 16.43 16.88 -16.39
N ALA A 67 15.74 15.93 -17.03
CA ALA A 67 15.87 15.68 -18.46
C ALA A 67 15.48 16.91 -19.29
N ASP A 68 14.37 17.57 -18.96
CA ASP A 68 13.87 18.77 -19.65
C ASP A 68 14.79 19.98 -19.51
N ARG A 69 15.51 20.06 -18.38
CA ARG A 69 16.57 21.07 -18.16
C ARG A 69 17.90 20.69 -18.81
N ASN A 70 17.93 19.61 -19.58
CA ASN A 70 19.11 19.08 -20.25
C ASN A 70 20.27 18.78 -19.27
N LEU A 71 19.93 18.48 -18.01
CA LEU A 71 20.87 18.17 -16.93
C LEU A 71 21.30 16.70 -16.97
N ILE A 72 20.47 15.84 -17.57
CA ILE A 72 20.70 14.41 -17.71
C ILE A 72 20.71 14.07 -19.20
N ARG A 73 21.58 13.12 -19.59
CA ARG A 73 21.54 12.55 -20.94
C ARG A 73 20.43 11.50 -20.98
N VAL A 74 19.46 11.70 -21.85
CA VAL A 74 18.35 10.78 -22.05
C VAL A 74 18.50 10.03 -23.37
N GLU A 75 17.96 8.81 -23.42
CA GLU A 75 17.94 8.01 -24.63
C GLU A 75 16.91 8.55 -25.63
N VAL A 76 17.23 8.47 -26.92
CA VAL A 76 16.32 8.93 -27.98
C VAL A 76 15.08 8.05 -27.97
N GLY A 77 13.89 8.66 -27.91
CA GLY A 77 12.60 7.97 -27.86
C GLY A 77 12.04 7.76 -26.45
N SER A 78 12.80 8.06 -25.39
CA SER A 78 12.30 8.00 -23.99
C SER A 78 11.52 9.24 -23.55
N GLU A 79 11.44 10.28 -24.39
CA GLU A 79 10.79 11.58 -24.10
C GLU A 79 11.24 12.24 -22.79
N GLY A 80 12.40 11.90 -22.24
CA GLY A 80 12.86 12.44 -20.96
C GLY A 80 12.51 11.60 -19.73
N TYR A 81 11.85 10.44 -19.89
CA TYR A 81 11.48 9.53 -18.82
C TYR A 81 12.58 8.47 -18.56
N PRO A 82 12.64 7.89 -17.34
CA PRO A 82 13.62 6.86 -17.03
C PRO A 82 13.28 5.55 -17.76
N PRO A 83 14.28 4.75 -18.18
CA PRO A 83 14.05 3.46 -18.85
C PRO A 83 13.51 2.38 -17.88
N ASP A 84 13.86 2.46 -16.59
CA ASP A 84 13.41 1.55 -15.55
C ASP A 84 13.39 2.24 -14.16
N LEU A 85 12.74 1.61 -13.18
CA LEU A 85 12.69 2.14 -11.81
C LEU A 85 14.05 2.03 -11.09
N GLU A 86 14.88 1.07 -11.48
CA GLU A 86 16.24 0.86 -10.95
C GLU A 86 17.13 2.07 -11.22
N THR A 87 16.93 2.78 -12.32
CA THR A 87 17.65 3.99 -12.72
C THR A 87 17.45 5.09 -11.70
N LEU A 88 16.22 5.24 -11.19
CA LEU A 88 15.88 6.21 -10.15
C LEU A 88 16.60 5.91 -8.82
N VAL A 89 16.90 4.64 -8.53
CA VAL A 89 17.59 4.20 -7.30
C VAL A 89 19.10 4.24 -7.45
N LYS A 90 19.64 3.69 -8.54
CA LYS A 90 21.07 3.72 -8.84
C LYS A 90 21.56 5.15 -8.94
N GLY A 91 20.72 6.03 -9.49
CA GLY A 91 20.97 7.44 -9.74
C GLY A 91 21.65 7.66 -11.08
N VAL A 92 21.56 8.90 -11.56
CA VAL A 92 22.10 9.31 -12.86
C VAL A 92 23.06 10.48 -12.67
N GLN A 93 24.05 10.55 -13.54
CA GLN A 93 25.08 11.58 -13.52
C GLN A 93 24.54 12.87 -14.16
N ILE A 94 24.81 14.00 -13.53
CA ILE A 94 24.27 15.30 -13.93
C ILE A 94 25.35 16.17 -14.53
N GLY A 95 25.06 16.79 -15.66
CA GLY A 95 25.95 17.72 -16.35
C GLY A 95 27.03 17.00 -17.14
N ALA A 96 27.44 17.60 -18.26
CA ALA A 96 28.48 17.05 -19.09
C ALA A 96 29.84 17.08 -18.35
N GLY A 97 30.29 15.92 -17.86
CA GLY A 97 31.61 15.76 -17.24
C GLY A 97 31.68 16.01 -15.72
N SER A 98 30.55 16.09 -15.01
CA SER A 98 30.56 16.13 -13.54
C SER A 98 30.48 14.72 -12.96
N ASP A 99 31.20 14.43 -11.88
CA ASP A 99 31.05 13.17 -11.13
C ASP A 99 29.82 13.17 -10.18
N ARG A 100 28.98 14.21 -10.27
CA ARG A 100 27.81 14.36 -9.39
C ARG A 100 26.68 13.43 -9.83
N LYS A 101 26.43 12.42 -9.01
CA LYS A 101 25.32 11.48 -9.17
C LYS A 101 24.11 11.90 -8.31
N VAL A 102 22.92 11.92 -8.90
CA VAL A 102 21.67 12.20 -8.18
C VAL A 102 20.77 10.97 -8.23
N ARG A 103 20.19 10.63 -7.08
CA ARG A 103 19.21 9.55 -6.93
C ARG A 103 17.84 10.17 -6.69
N PHE A 104 16.84 9.68 -7.40
CA PHE A 104 15.46 10.16 -7.31
C PHE A 104 14.62 9.32 -6.33
N LEU A 105 15.00 8.05 -6.15
CA LEU A 105 14.44 7.14 -5.16
C LEU A 105 15.52 6.61 -4.21
N ARG A 106 15.16 6.44 -2.93
CA ARG A 106 16.04 5.77 -1.94
C ARG A 106 16.02 4.26 -2.11
N ARG A 107 14.86 3.71 -2.48
CA ARG A 107 14.57 2.32 -2.80
C ARG A 107 13.23 2.27 -3.53
N ILE A 108 12.97 1.21 -4.28
CA ILE A 108 11.64 0.93 -4.83
C ILE A 108 10.73 0.52 -3.65
N PRO A 109 9.61 1.23 -3.39
CA PRO A 109 8.64 0.82 -2.39
C PRO A 109 8.03 -0.55 -2.68
N VAL A 110 7.68 -1.26 -1.62
CA VAL A 110 6.91 -2.52 -1.72
C VAL A 110 5.44 -2.17 -1.90
N ASP A 111 4.77 -2.80 -2.85
CA ASP A 111 3.32 -2.72 -2.99
C ASP A 111 2.66 -3.45 -1.80
N PRO A 112 1.90 -2.75 -0.93
CA PRO A 112 1.29 -3.35 0.26
C PRO A 112 0.17 -4.35 -0.05
N MET A 113 -0.35 -4.37 -1.29
CA MET A 113 -1.37 -5.33 -1.72
C MET A 113 -0.74 -6.67 -2.11
N THR A 114 0.34 -6.65 -2.87
CA THR A 114 1.04 -7.86 -3.34
C THR A 114 2.16 -8.31 -2.40
N GLY A 115 2.68 -7.42 -1.57
CA GLY A 115 3.82 -7.65 -0.67
C GLY A 115 5.17 -7.69 -1.40
N ARG A 116 5.23 -7.29 -2.66
CA ARG A 116 6.46 -7.29 -3.49
C ARG A 116 6.77 -5.89 -4.02
N ALA A 117 8.04 -5.60 -4.28
CA ALA A 117 8.46 -4.36 -4.94
C ALA A 117 8.34 -4.49 -6.47
N GLU A 118 7.22 -5.03 -6.94
CA GLU A 118 6.95 -5.25 -8.37
C GLU A 118 5.73 -4.43 -8.77
N TRP A 119 5.91 -3.55 -9.75
CA TRP A 119 4.89 -2.62 -10.24
C TRP A 119 4.61 -2.89 -11.72
N ASN A 120 3.39 -2.65 -12.16
CA ASN A 120 3.11 -2.52 -13.59
C ASN A 120 3.59 -1.15 -14.02
N LEU A 121 4.26 -1.10 -15.18
CA LEU A 121 4.82 0.12 -15.74
C LEU A 121 4.03 0.48 -16.99
N GLN A 122 3.91 1.76 -17.27
CA GLN A 122 3.31 2.30 -18.47
C GLN A 122 4.30 3.26 -19.11
N SER A 123 4.51 3.14 -20.42
CA SER A 123 5.35 4.05 -21.21
C SER A 123 4.51 5.24 -21.68
N VAL A 124 5.14 6.37 -21.97
CA VAL A 124 4.42 7.56 -22.44
C VAL A 124 3.73 7.36 -23.80
N GLN A 125 4.18 6.39 -24.60
CA GLN A 125 3.55 6.06 -25.89
C GLN A 125 2.45 5.00 -25.78
N ASP A 126 2.26 4.39 -24.61
CA ASP A 126 1.20 3.40 -24.40
C ASP A 126 -0.16 4.10 -24.29
N ASP A 127 -1.23 3.44 -24.74
CA ASP A 127 -2.60 3.97 -24.53
C ASP A 127 -2.90 4.13 -23.03
N PRO A 128 -3.71 5.14 -22.63
CA PRO A 128 -4.04 5.39 -21.22
C PRO A 128 -4.61 4.16 -20.49
N ASP A 129 -5.37 3.33 -21.20
CA ASP A 129 -6.00 2.12 -20.67
C ASP A 129 -5.15 0.84 -20.87
N SER A 130 -3.95 0.98 -21.45
CA SER A 130 -3.04 -0.13 -21.69
C SER A 130 -2.52 -0.70 -20.36
N ARG A 131 -2.59 -2.02 -20.25
CA ARG A 131 -2.02 -2.78 -19.11
C ARG A 131 -0.70 -3.46 -19.46
N SER A 132 -0.23 -3.26 -20.69
CA SER A 132 1.05 -3.77 -21.18
C SER A 132 2.05 -2.64 -21.28
N TRP A 133 3.26 -2.90 -20.81
CA TRP A 133 4.37 -1.98 -20.88
C TRP A 133 5.06 -2.08 -22.25
N GLY A 134 5.12 -0.96 -22.97
CA GLY A 134 5.83 -0.84 -24.25
C GLY A 134 7.36 -1.00 -24.15
N GLY A 135 7.94 -0.92 -22.95
CA GLY A 135 9.35 -1.27 -22.69
C GLY A 135 10.37 -0.16 -22.99
N ASN A 136 9.92 1.02 -23.42
CA ASN A 136 10.80 2.11 -23.82
C ASN A 136 11.15 3.05 -22.66
N ASP A 137 10.17 3.35 -21.83
CA ASP A 137 10.29 4.28 -20.72
C ASP A 137 9.24 4.02 -19.63
N VAL A 138 9.40 4.66 -18.49
CA VAL A 138 8.47 4.60 -17.36
C VAL A 138 7.85 5.97 -17.15
N PHE A 139 6.64 6.15 -17.67
CA PHE A 139 5.78 7.31 -17.49
C PHE A 139 4.93 7.18 -16.23
N ASP A 140 4.21 6.07 -16.08
CA ASP A 140 3.37 5.80 -14.92
C ASP A 140 3.60 4.39 -14.35
N VAL A 141 3.16 4.19 -13.11
CA VAL A 141 3.24 2.95 -12.36
C VAL A 141 1.91 2.62 -11.69
N HIS A 142 1.56 1.33 -11.69
CA HIS A 142 0.32 0.82 -11.10
C HIS A 142 0.58 -0.43 -10.25
N SER A 143 -0.32 -0.73 -9.31
CA SER A 143 -0.24 -1.97 -8.54
C SER A 143 -0.43 -3.20 -9.45
N LYS A 144 0.33 -4.26 -9.20
CA LYS A 144 0.11 -5.58 -9.84
C LYS A 144 -1.06 -6.36 -9.24
N SER A 145 -1.67 -5.84 -8.19
CA SER A 145 -2.77 -6.50 -7.50
C SER A 145 -4.00 -6.63 -8.39
N GLN A 146 -4.58 -7.84 -8.43
CA GLN A 146 -5.87 -8.11 -9.07
C GLN A 146 -7.06 -7.83 -8.14
N GLY A 147 -6.79 -7.27 -6.95
CA GLY A 147 -7.80 -6.97 -5.95
C GLY A 147 -8.61 -5.71 -6.27
N THR A 148 -9.76 -5.63 -5.62
CA THR A 148 -10.64 -4.46 -5.63
C THR A 148 -10.50 -3.70 -4.30
N ALA A 149 -10.50 -2.38 -4.40
CA ALA A 149 -10.51 -1.46 -3.29
C ALA A 149 -11.86 -1.42 -2.56
N LEU A 150 -11.87 -0.82 -1.37
CA LEU A 150 -13.07 -0.64 -0.57
C LEU A 150 -14.12 0.25 -1.26
N ASP A 151 -13.72 1.09 -2.22
CA ASP A 151 -14.60 1.95 -3.02
C ASP A 151 -15.09 1.30 -4.32
N GLY A 152 -14.67 0.07 -4.62
CA GLY A 152 -15.06 -0.68 -5.82
C GLY A 152 -14.13 -0.53 -7.02
N THR A 153 -13.13 0.36 -6.98
CA THR A 153 -12.11 0.49 -8.03
C THR A 153 -11.08 -0.65 -7.96
N LYS A 154 -10.38 -0.97 -9.06
CA LYS A 154 -9.29 -1.96 -9.02
C LYS A 154 -8.00 -1.27 -8.63
N TYR A 155 -7.16 -1.95 -7.83
CA TYR A 155 -5.85 -1.40 -7.48
C TYR A 155 -4.92 -1.22 -8.69
N ALA A 156 -5.14 -2.00 -9.75
CA ALA A 156 -4.42 -1.84 -11.01
C ALA A 156 -4.77 -0.55 -11.76
N ASP A 157 -5.84 0.13 -11.38
CA ASP A 157 -6.27 1.40 -11.98
C ASP A 157 -5.81 2.61 -11.13
N TRP A 158 -5.03 2.37 -10.06
CA TRP A 158 -4.51 3.40 -9.14
C TRP A 158 -3.11 3.83 -9.48
#